data_AF-A0A535XU68-F1
#
_entry.id   AF-A0A535XU68-F1
#
_cell.length_a   1.000
_cell.length_b   1.000
_cell.length_c   1.000
_cell.angle_alpha   90.00
_cell.angle_beta   90.00
_cell.angle_gamma   90.00
#
_symmetry.space_group_name_H-M   'P 1'
#
loop_
_entity.id
_entity.type
_entity.pdbx_description
1 polymer ?
#
loop_
_entity_poly.entity_id
_entity_poly.type
_entity_poly.pdbx_seq_one_letter_code
_entity_poly.pdbx_strand_id
1 'polypeptide(L)' 'MANHLGNVTARQRLTARVELVAEGDPVALDALERLRQRGPPGSRVEQVDASRGPASAEFTRFKITRS' A
#
# COMPACT_ATOMS: atom_id res chain seq x y z
N MET A 1 -5.94 -8.86 5.23
CA MET A 1 -5.32 -8.29 6.45
C MET A 1 -4.58 -7.02 6.06
N ALA A 2 -5.17 -5.83 6.26
CA ALA A 2 -4.57 -4.55 5.86
C ALA A 2 -4.42 -3.55 7.03
N ASN A 3 -4.69 -3.95 8.27
CA ASN A 3 -4.81 -3.04 9.41
C ASN A 3 -3.77 -3.26 10.51
N HIS A 4 -2.51 -3.55 10.17
CA HIS A 4 -1.46 -3.79 11.16
C HIS A 4 -0.16 -3.03 10.95
N LEU A 5 -0.19 -1.96 10.14
CA LEU A 5 0.93 -1.06 9.94
C LEU A 5 0.53 0.26 10.59
N GLY A 6 1.12 0.56 11.75
CA GLY A 6 0.82 1.77 12.53
C GLY A 6 0.90 3.03 11.68
N ASN A 7 -0.06 3.95 11.86
CA ASN A 7 -0.15 5.25 11.20
C ASN A 7 0.08 5.27 9.69
N VAL A 8 -0.33 4.21 8.97
CA VAL A 8 -0.35 4.24 7.50
C VAL A 8 -1.78 4.41 7.01
N THR A 9 -1.97 5.45 6.22
CA THR A 9 -3.19 5.66 5.47
C THR A 9 -2.94 5.29 4.02
N ALA A 10 -3.76 4.39 3.46
CA ALA A 10 -3.56 3.98 2.07
C ALA A 10 -4.86 3.82 1.27
N ARG A 11 -4.77 4.05 -0.04
CA ARG A 11 -5.81 3.75 -1.01
C ARG A 11 -5.33 2.62 -1.92
N GLN A 12 -6.10 1.53 -1.96
CA GLN A 12 -5.85 0.41 -2.87
C GLN A 12 -6.88 0.39 -3.99
N ARG A 13 -6.42 0.32 -5.24
CA ARG A 13 -7.24 0.13 -6.43
C ARG A 13 -7.03 -1.27 -7.00
N LEU A 14 -8.14 -1.96 -7.31
CA LEU A 14 -8.14 -3.35 -7.77
C LEU A 14 -8.53 -3.43 -9.25
N THR A 15 -7.54 -3.28 -10.14
CA THR A 15 -7.70 -3.52 -11.58
C THR A 15 -7.01 -4.84 -11.97
N ALA A 16 -6.65 -5.04 -13.25
CA ALA A 16 -5.70 -6.08 -13.65
C ALA A 16 -4.33 -5.95 -12.92
N ARG A 17 -4.03 -4.75 -12.39
CA ARG A 17 -2.93 -4.48 -11.45
C ARG A 17 -3.48 -3.90 -10.15
N VAL A 18 -2.77 -4.15 -9.06
CA VAL A 18 -3.03 -3.54 -7.76
C VAL A 18 -2.22 -2.25 -7.66
N GLU A 19 -2.91 -1.11 -7.52
CA GLU A 19 -2.28 0.17 -7.22
C GLU A 19 -2.45 0.47 -5.73
N LEU A 20 -1.38 0.94 -5.08
CA LEU A 20 -1.38 1.31 -3.67
C LEU A 20 -0.66 2.64 -3.49
N VAL A 21 -1.38 3.63 -2.98
CA VAL A 21 -0.81 4.90 -2.50
C VAL A 21 -0.90 4.88 -0.98
N ALA A 22 0.21 5.10 -0.29
CA ALA A 22 0.29 5.04 1.17
C ALA A 22 1.08 6.21 1.72
N GLU A 23 0.59 6.80 2.81
CA GLU A 23 1.25 7.86 3.57
C GLU A 23 1.28 7.47 5.04
N GLY A 24 2.38 7.78 5.71
CA GLY A 24 2.51 7.42 7.12
C GLY A 24 3.93 7.50 7.62
N ASP A 25 4.12 6.93 8.81
CA ASP A 25 5.43 6.81 9.42
C ASP A 25 6.42 6.05 8.50
N PRO A 26 7.66 6.54 8.33
CA PRO A 26 8.64 5.89 7.46
C PRO A 26 8.88 4.41 7.78
N VAL A 27 8.91 4.02 9.06
CA VAL A 27 9.12 2.62 9.48
C VAL A 27 7.95 1.74 9.07
N ALA A 28 6.73 2.28 9.15
CA ALA A 28 5.55 1.57 8.72
C ALA A 28 5.46 1.45 7.18
N LEU A 29 5.93 2.46 6.45
CA LEU A 29 6.06 2.40 4.98
C LEU A 29 7.13 1.40 4.54
N ASP A 30 8.26 1.32 5.23
CA ASP A 30 9.30 0.30 4.98
C ASP A 30 8.75 -1.12 5.18
N ALA A 31 7.96 -1.33 6.26
CA ALA A 31 7.30 -2.60 6.51
C ALA A 31 6.26 -2.94 5.42
N LEU A 32 5.51 -1.94 4.93
CA LEU A 32 4.57 -2.10 3.82
C LEU A 32 5.29 -2.53 2.53
N GLU A 33 6.41 -1.90 2.19
CA GLU A 33 7.19 -2.23 1.00
C GLU A 33 7.71 -3.67 1.03
N ARG A 34 8.20 -4.13 2.19
CA ARG A 34 8.64 -5.53 2.37
C ARG A 34 7.50 -6.53 2.16
N LEU A 35 6.29 -6.19 2.59
CA LEU A 35 5.11 -7.04 2.41
C LEU A 35 4.65 -7.12 0.95
N ARG A 36 4.81 -6.04 0.17
CA ARG A 36 4.39 -5.97 -1.24
C ARG A 36 5.12 -6.98 -2.12
N GLN A 37 6.36 -7.32 -1.80
CA GLN A 37 7.13 -8.31 -2.57
C GLN A 37 6.57 -9.73 -2.46
N ARG A 38 5.87 -10.05 -1.37
CA ARG A 38 5.21 -11.36 -1.19
C ARG A 38 3.78 -11.37 -1.71
N GLY A 39 3.08 -10.23 -1.59
CA GLY A 39 1.66 -10.16 -1.86
C GLY A 39 0.82 -10.96 -0.85
N PRO A 40 -0.52 -10.96 -1.01
CA PRO A 40 -1.40 -11.80 -0.20
C PRO A 40 -1.14 -13.30 -0.43
N PRO A 41 -1.49 -14.17 0.53
CA PRO A 41 -1.43 -15.63 0.33
C PRO A 41 -2.13 -16.05 -0.96
N GLY A 42 -1.48 -16.90 -1.75
CA GLY A 42 -1.98 -17.35 -3.06
C GLY A 42 -1.72 -16.39 -4.23
N SER A 43 -1.07 -15.24 -4.00
CA SER A 43 -0.68 -14.32 -5.07
C SER A 43 0.73 -14.60 -5.58
N ARG A 44 0.95 -14.40 -6.88
CA ARG A 44 2.28 -14.35 -7.48
C ARG A 44 2.56 -12.92 -7.92
N VAL A 45 3.48 -12.24 -7.24
CA VAL A 45 3.90 -10.88 -7.60
C VAL A 45 4.99 -10.99 -8.65
N GLU A 46 4.70 -10.55 -9.88
CA GLU A 46 5.66 -10.58 -10.99
C GLU A 46 6.57 -9.35 -11.02
N GLN A 47 6.01 -8.18 -10.71
CA GLN A 47 6.74 -6.92 -10.71
C GLN A 47 6.14 -5.95 -9.68
N VAL A 48 7.00 -5.20 -9.01
CA VAL A 48 6.63 -4.08 -8.15
C VAL A 48 7.36 -2.84 -8.66
N ASP A 49 6.58 -1.79 -8.95
CA ASP A 49 7.11 -0.45 -9.20
C ASP A 49 6.70 0.45 -8.03
N ALA A 50 7.65 1.19 -7.47
CA ALA A 50 7.47 1.98 -6.28
C ALA A 50 8.33 3.25 -6.31
N SER A 51 7.70 4.37 -6.00
CA SER A 51 8.34 5.68 -5.83
C SER A 51 7.92 6.30 -4.50
N ARG A 52 8.84 6.98 -3.82
CA ARG A 52 8.56 7.76 -2.60
C ARG A 52 8.54 9.26 -2.90
N GLY A 53 7.74 9.98 -2.12
CA GLY A 53 7.66 11.44 -2.16
C GLY A 53 7.08 11.99 -0.87
N PRO A 54 6.98 13.33 -0.74
CA PRO A 54 6.29 13.96 0.39
C PRO A 54 4.85 13.47 0.51
N ALA A 55 4.33 13.39 1.75
CA ALA A 55 2.92 13.11 1.97
C ALA A 55 2.06 14.24 1.38
N SER A 56 1.05 13.87 0.59
CA SER A 56 0.05 14.79 0.04
C SER A 56 -0.99 15.22 1.08
N ALA A 57 -1.13 14.45 2.17
CA ALA A 57 -2.18 14.59 3.18
C ALA A 57 -3.62 14.40 2.62
N GLU A 58 -3.78 13.82 1.42
CA GLU A 58 -5.09 13.51 0.82
C GLU A 58 -5.85 12.43 1.61
N PHE A 59 -5.13 11.56 2.33
CA PHE A 59 -5.70 10.36 2.93
C PHE A 59 -5.88 10.51 4.44
N THR A 60 -7.12 10.35 4.91
CA THR A 60 -7.46 10.39 6.35
C THR A 60 -7.73 9.01 6.97
N ARG A 61 -7.96 7.98 6.15
CA ARG A 61 -8.11 6.58 6.58
C ARG A 61 -7.82 5.61 5.43
N PHE A 62 -7.47 4.37 5.75
CA PHE A 62 -7.32 3.31 4.78
C PHE A 62 -8.63 3.04 4.04
N LYS A 63 -8.59 2.91 2.70
CA LYS A 63 -9.75 2.60 1.86
C LYS A 63 -9.36 1.66 0.72
N ILE A 64 -10.21 0.67 0.46
CA ILE A 64 -10.16 -0.14 -0.77
C ILE A 64 -11.23 0.38 -1.71
N THR A 65 -10.86 0.71 -2.94
CA THR A 65 -11.77 1.21 -3.97
C THR A 65 -11.84 0.25 -5.15
N ARG A 66 -13.05 0.01 -5.65
CA ARG A 66 -13.33 -0.67 -6.91
C ARG A 66 -14.03 0.35 -7.82
N SER A 67 -13.50 0.56 -9.01
CA SER A 67 -14.03 1.44 -10.05
C SER A 67 -14.25 0.59 -11.28
#